data_AF-A0AA88UW21-F1
#
_entry.id   AF-A0AA88UW21-F1
#
_cell.length_a   1.000
_cell.length_b   1.000
_cell.length_c   1.000
_cell.angle_alpha   90.00
_cell.angle_beta   90.00
_cell.angle_gamma   90.00
#
_symmetry.space_group_name_H-M   'P 1'
#
loop_
_entity.id
_entity.type
_entity.pdbx_description
1 polymer ?
#
loop_
_entity_poly.entity_id
_entity_poly.type
_entity_poly.pdbx_seq_one_letter_code
_entity_poly.pdbx_strand_id
1 'polypeptide(L)'
;MGPMDNPSNVLASLLAEAIRDISGLPECRNASRKLYSNLARRVKLLSPLFEELKDSDEELGDEVVGGLQLLIIALNSVKVLLQSVNEGSKIFQALQLEITARRFHQVTEQIEESLCQIPYDQLDISEEVREQTELVHAQFRRAKGRMDSPDSQLVIDLAIAQKEKDPDLAILKRLSENLQLATVDDLKQESLAIHDMVISSGGAPDDSFATMSFLLKKLKDSVVLENPDTDASEGDKGLFKHRSPVIPDDFRCPISLELMKDPVIVSTGQTYERSCIQKWLDAGHKTCPKTQQTLLHTALTPNYVLKSLIALWCESNGIALPQKQGNCRNKKSGTGGSDCDRAAINALLHKLANGNSEEQRAAAGELRLLAKRNADNRVCIAGAGAIPLLVELLSSPDSRTQEHAVTALLNLSINEGNKGTIVNAGAIPDIVDVLKSGSMEARENAAATLFSLSVVDENKVAIGAAGAIPALIDLLCQGTPRGKKDAATAIFNLSIYQGNKVRAVRAGIVPPLMRLLKDAGGGMVDEALAILAILASHQEGKFAISQSEPIPVLIEVVRTGSPRNRENAAAVLWSLCAGDGQCLSIARELGAEEILKELSENGTDRAKRKAGSVLELLQRIEAVVDL
;
A
#
# COMPACT_ATOMS: atom_id res chain seq x y z
N MET A 1 -19.21 14.11 -44.11
CA MET A 1 -19.40 14.83 -42.83
C MET A 1 -19.34 13.76 -41.76
N GLY A 2 -18.31 13.78 -40.91
CA GLY A 2 -18.12 12.76 -39.87
C GLY A 2 -19.26 12.79 -38.84
N PRO A 3 -19.39 11.75 -38.01
CA PRO A 3 -20.35 11.77 -36.91
C PRO A 3 -19.99 12.97 -36.03
N MET A 4 -20.89 13.94 -35.92
CA MET A 4 -20.74 14.98 -34.91
C MET A 4 -20.97 14.29 -33.57
N ASP A 5 -19.94 14.29 -32.72
CA ASP A 5 -20.03 13.73 -31.37
C ASP A 5 -21.24 14.35 -30.64
N ASN A 6 -22.16 13.50 -30.20
CA ASN A 6 -23.30 13.89 -29.37
C ASN A 6 -22.77 14.66 -28.14
N PRO A 7 -23.17 15.93 -27.92
CA PRO A 7 -22.70 16.74 -26.78
C PRO A 7 -22.88 16.04 -25.42
N SER A 8 -23.90 15.20 -25.30
CA SER A 8 -24.18 14.38 -24.12
C SER A 8 -23.10 13.31 -23.88
N ASN A 9 -22.64 12.64 -24.95
CA ASN A 9 -21.59 11.61 -24.86
C ASN A 9 -20.22 12.23 -24.56
N VAL A 10 -19.99 13.46 -25.03
CA VAL A 10 -18.80 14.25 -24.66
C VAL A 10 -18.82 14.59 -23.17
N LEU A 11 -19.96 15.04 -22.64
CA LEU A 11 -20.10 15.38 -21.23
C LEU A 11 -19.96 14.16 -20.32
N ALA A 12 -20.58 13.03 -20.66
CA ALA A 12 -20.43 11.76 -19.95
C ALA A 12 -18.96 11.29 -19.94
N SER A 13 -18.26 11.40 -21.08
CA SER A 13 -16.84 11.06 -21.19
C SER A 13 -15.95 11.95 -20.30
N LEU A 14 -16.24 13.26 -20.22
CA LEU A 14 -15.52 14.19 -19.34
C LEU A 14 -15.73 13.86 -17.85
N LEU A 15 -16.94 13.45 -17.46
CA LEU A 15 -17.25 13.03 -16.09
C LEU A 15 -16.53 11.73 -15.73
N ALA A 16 -16.53 10.74 -16.61
CA ALA A 16 -15.79 9.49 -16.43
C ALA A 16 -14.27 9.75 -16.31
N GLU A 17 -13.73 10.65 -17.13
CA GLU A 17 -12.33 11.07 -17.06
C GLU A 17 -12.01 11.79 -15.74
N ALA A 18 -12.86 12.70 -15.28
CA ALA A 18 -12.66 13.39 -14.01
C ALA A 18 -12.62 12.42 -12.82
N ILE A 19 -13.47 11.39 -12.80
CA ILE A 19 -13.43 10.34 -11.77
C ILE A 19 -12.16 9.51 -11.86
N ARG A 20 -11.75 9.13 -13.08
CA ARG A 20 -10.52 8.36 -13.30
C ARG A 20 -9.30 9.14 -12.80
N ASP A 21 -9.23 10.43 -13.09
CA ASP A 21 -8.17 11.32 -12.61
C ASP A 21 -8.15 11.41 -11.09
N ILE A 22 -9.31 11.61 -10.45
CA ILE A 22 -9.43 11.63 -8.99
C ILE A 22 -9.03 10.29 -8.38
N SER A 23 -9.41 9.18 -9.02
CA SER A 23 -9.09 7.82 -8.57
C SER A 23 -7.62 7.45 -8.75
N GLY A 24 -6.90 8.12 -9.65
CA GLY A 24 -5.47 7.94 -9.90
C GLY A 24 -4.56 8.81 -9.02
N LEU A 25 -5.12 9.69 -8.18
CA LEU A 25 -4.33 10.50 -7.26
C LEU A 25 -3.66 9.64 -6.16
N PRO A 26 -2.45 10.02 -5.69
CA PRO A 26 -1.74 9.26 -4.67
C PRO A 26 -2.44 9.33 -3.30
N GLU A 27 -2.24 8.29 -2.49
CA GLU A 27 -2.77 8.24 -1.12
C GLU A 27 -2.30 9.42 -0.27
N CYS A 28 -3.24 10.03 0.46
CA CYS A 28 -2.94 11.17 1.31
C CYS A 28 -2.24 10.74 2.61
N ARG A 29 -1.01 11.23 2.82
CA ARG A 29 -0.11 10.88 3.93
C ARG A 29 0.09 12.02 4.94
N ASN A 30 -1.00 12.70 5.30
CA ASN A 30 -0.98 13.82 6.25
C ASN A 30 -2.26 13.89 7.12
N ALA A 31 -2.43 15.02 7.81
CA ALA A 31 -3.55 15.32 8.71
C ALA A 31 -4.94 15.19 8.07
N SER A 32 -5.07 15.41 6.76
CA SER A 32 -6.35 15.36 6.04
C SER A 32 -6.70 13.98 5.46
N ARG A 33 -5.88 12.95 5.72
CA ARG A 33 -6.02 11.59 5.16
C ARG A 33 -7.43 11.01 5.27
N LYS A 34 -8.12 11.19 6.39
CA LYS A 34 -9.49 10.69 6.59
C LYS A 34 -10.50 11.41 5.68
N LEU A 35 -10.46 12.74 5.64
CA LEU A 35 -11.33 13.57 4.80
C LEU A 35 -11.08 13.29 3.31
N TYR A 36 -9.81 13.21 2.93
CA TYR A 36 -9.34 12.84 1.60
C TYR A 36 -9.91 11.49 1.15
N SER A 37 -9.66 10.43 1.94
CA SER A 37 -10.03 9.07 1.59
C SER A 37 -11.54 8.90 1.51
N ASN A 38 -12.29 9.54 2.40
CA ASN A 38 -13.75 9.51 2.39
C ASN A 38 -14.33 10.15 1.13
N LEU A 39 -13.85 11.35 0.76
CA LEU A 39 -14.34 12.06 -0.42
C LEU A 39 -13.96 11.34 -1.72
N ALA A 40 -12.68 10.97 -1.88
CA ALA A 40 -12.20 10.25 -3.05
C ALA A 40 -12.96 8.93 -3.27
N ARG A 41 -13.22 8.17 -2.19
CA ARG A 41 -14.01 6.93 -2.25
C ARG A 41 -15.45 7.19 -2.69
N ARG A 42 -16.13 8.20 -2.15
CA ARG A 42 -17.52 8.52 -2.52
C ARG A 42 -17.64 8.95 -3.98
N VAL A 43 -16.69 9.77 -4.47
CA VAL A 43 -16.63 10.18 -5.87
C VAL A 43 -16.41 8.98 -6.80
N LYS A 44 -15.48 8.07 -6.44
CA LYS A 44 -15.20 6.87 -7.24
C LYS A 44 -16.44 5.97 -7.45
N LEU A 45 -17.37 5.96 -6.50
CA LEU A 45 -18.61 5.18 -6.61
C LEU A 45 -19.58 5.72 -7.68
N LEU A 46 -19.36 6.92 -8.22
CA LEU A 46 -20.15 7.43 -9.36
C LEU A 46 -19.66 6.89 -10.71
N SER A 47 -18.55 6.14 -10.76
CA SER A 47 -17.97 5.66 -12.03
C SER A 47 -18.95 4.86 -12.90
N PRO A 48 -19.75 3.90 -12.38
CA PRO A 48 -20.64 3.11 -13.23
C PRO A 48 -21.73 3.93 -13.91
N LEU A 49 -22.19 5.01 -13.28
CA LEU A 49 -23.17 5.93 -13.87
C LEU A 49 -22.65 6.53 -15.18
N PHE A 50 -21.41 7.01 -15.19
CA PHE A 50 -20.85 7.69 -16.37
C PHE A 50 -20.35 6.74 -17.44
N GLU A 51 -20.00 5.49 -17.08
CA GLU A 51 -19.72 4.47 -18.10
C GLU A 51 -21.01 4.06 -18.83
N GLU A 52 -22.14 3.85 -18.13
CA GLU A 52 -23.42 3.56 -18.79
C GLU A 52 -23.95 4.75 -19.60
N LEU A 53 -23.85 5.98 -19.09
CA LEU A 53 -24.26 7.17 -19.84
C LEU A 53 -23.40 7.44 -21.08
N LYS A 54 -22.15 6.96 -21.08
CA LYS A 54 -21.24 7.07 -22.23
C LYS A 54 -21.56 6.03 -23.31
N ASP A 55 -22.03 4.86 -22.89
CA ASP A 55 -22.39 3.75 -23.79
C ASP A 55 -23.84 3.87 -24.32
N SER A 56 -24.63 4.82 -23.82
CA SER A 56 -25.96 5.15 -24.33
C SER A 56 -25.89 5.98 -25.63
N ASP A 57 -26.76 5.66 -26.59
CA ASP A 57 -26.91 6.40 -27.85
C ASP A 57 -28.02 7.47 -27.77
N GLU A 58 -28.70 7.63 -26.62
CA GLU A 58 -29.82 8.56 -26.47
C GLU A 58 -29.40 10.02 -26.16
N GLU A 59 -30.15 10.99 -26.68
CA GLU A 59 -29.95 12.41 -26.36
C GLU A 59 -30.50 12.72 -24.96
N LEU A 60 -29.62 13.15 -24.05
CA LEU A 60 -30.01 13.61 -22.71
C LEU A 60 -30.81 14.92 -22.78
N GLY A 61 -31.88 15.01 -21.98
CA GLY A 61 -32.67 16.24 -21.85
C GLY A 61 -31.88 17.41 -21.23
N ASP A 62 -32.27 18.65 -21.54
CA ASP A 62 -31.59 19.88 -21.08
C ASP A 62 -31.43 19.96 -19.55
N GLU A 63 -32.39 19.46 -18.79
CA GLU A 63 -32.35 19.41 -17.31
C GLU A 63 -31.25 18.47 -16.80
N VAL A 64 -31.14 17.27 -17.41
CA VAL A 64 -30.08 16.30 -17.12
C VAL A 64 -28.72 16.89 -17.46
N VAL A 65 -28.59 17.50 -18.64
CA VAL A 65 -27.34 18.13 -19.09
C VAL A 65 -26.91 19.24 -18.12
N GLY A 66 -27.85 20.07 -17.64
CA GLY A 66 -27.59 21.10 -16.64
C GLY A 66 -27.05 20.53 -15.33
N GLY A 67 -27.67 19.48 -14.79
CA GLY A 67 -27.20 18.80 -13.57
C GLY A 67 -25.79 18.18 -13.73
N LEU A 68 -25.55 17.52 -14.86
CA LEU A 68 -24.24 16.93 -15.21
C LEU A 68 -23.14 17.99 -15.39
N GLN A 69 -23.47 19.17 -15.94
CA GLN A 69 -22.54 20.29 -16.05
C GLN A 69 -22.14 20.88 -14.70
N LEU A 70 -23.08 20.97 -13.75
CA LEU A 70 -22.75 21.39 -12.38
C LEU A 70 -21.86 20.35 -11.69
N LEU A 71 -22.11 19.07 -11.94
CA LEU A 71 -21.35 17.98 -11.35
C LEU A 71 -19.91 17.95 -11.85
N ILE A 72 -19.64 18.19 -13.14
CA ILE A 72 -18.25 18.24 -13.64
C ILE A 72 -17.47 19.41 -13.02
N ILE A 73 -18.10 20.56 -12.78
CA ILE A 73 -17.49 21.70 -12.08
C ILE A 73 -17.14 21.31 -10.63
N ALA A 74 -18.05 20.62 -9.95
CA ALA A 74 -17.83 20.13 -8.60
C ALA A 74 -16.67 19.11 -8.55
N LEU A 75 -16.62 18.15 -9.48
CA LEU A 75 -15.54 17.16 -9.58
C LEU A 75 -14.17 17.81 -9.86
N ASN A 76 -14.12 18.82 -10.72
CA ASN A 76 -12.88 19.57 -10.93
C ASN A 76 -12.42 20.29 -9.66
N SER A 77 -13.35 20.85 -8.88
CA SER A 77 -13.07 21.45 -7.57
C SER A 77 -12.54 20.41 -6.57
N VAL A 78 -13.09 19.19 -6.58
CA VAL A 78 -12.56 18.05 -5.79
C VAL A 78 -11.13 17.73 -6.20
N LYS A 79 -10.85 17.59 -7.50
CA LYS A 79 -9.51 17.25 -8.00
C LYS A 79 -8.48 18.27 -7.52
N VAL A 80 -8.76 19.56 -7.68
CA VAL A 80 -7.89 20.65 -7.21
C VAL A 80 -7.68 20.57 -5.70
N LEU A 81 -8.74 20.34 -4.92
CA LEU A 81 -8.64 20.23 -3.47
C LEU A 81 -7.77 19.03 -3.05
N LEU A 82 -8.01 17.85 -3.63
CA LEU A 82 -7.25 16.63 -3.32
C LEU A 82 -5.77 16.77 -3.70
N GLN A 83 -5.44 17.42 -4.81
CA GLN A 83 -4.05 17.72 -5.18
C GLN A 83 -3.41 18.68 -4.18
N SER A 84 -4.11 19.77 -3.84
CA SER A 84 -3.57 20.81 -2.96
C SER A 84 -3.20 20.33 -1.55
N VAL A 85 -3.88 19.29 -1.04
CA VAL A 85 -3.56 18.74 0.28
C VAL A 85 -2.39 17.77 0.26
N ASN A 86 -1.99 17.25 -0.90
CA ASN A 86 -0.84 16.36 -1.04
C ASN A 86 0.46 17.09 -1.38
N GLU A 87 0.38 18.39 -1.67
CA GLU A 87 1.53 19.22 -2.04
C GLU A 87 2.01 20.09 -0.86
N GLY A 88 3.32 20.27 -0.76
CA GLY A 88 3.96 21.15 0.23
C GLY A 88 4.15 20.55 1.62
N SER A 89 4.29 21.43 2.62
CA SER A 89 4.61 21.07 4.00
C SER A 89 3.44 20.39 4.72
N LYS A 90 3.67 19.23 5.33
CA LYS A 90 2.65 18.52 6.13
C LYS A 90 2.27 19.30 7.39
N ILE A 91 3.21 20.02 8.00
CA ILE A 91 2.96 20.90 9.15
C ILE A 91 2.07 22.06 8.71
N PHE A 92 2.33 22.66 7.54
CA PHE A 92 1.45 23.70 7.00
C PHE A 92 0.01 23.20 6.81
N GLN A 93 -0.15 22.04 6.17
CA GLN A 93 -1.47 21.43 5.96
C GLN A 93 -2.18 21.15 7.29
N ALA A 94 -1.43 20.75 8.32
CA ALA A 94 -1.96 20.53 9.66
C ALA A 94 -2.42 21.83 10.35
N LEU A 95 -1.69 22.93 10.18
CA LEU A 95 -2.09 24.25 10.68
C LEU A 95 -3.34 24.79 9.96
N GLN A 96 -3.53 24.41 8.70
CA GLN A 96 -4.68 24.79 7.88
C GLN A 96 -5.83 23.77 7.92
N LEU A 97 -5.80 22.81 8.86
CA LEU A 97 -6.72 21.67 8.86
C LEU A 97 -8.20 22.08 8.96
N GLU A 98 -8.53 23.10 9.77
CA GLU A 98 -9.91 23.59 9.87
C GLU A 98 -10.39 24.27 8.58
N ILE A 99 -9.55 25.08 7.95
CA ILE A 99 -9.86 25.74 6.68
C ILE A 99 -10.04 24.69 5.59
N THR A 100 -9.15 23.70 5.57
CA THR A 100 -9.20 22.55 4.66
C THR A 100 -10.48 21.74 4.87
N ALA A 101 -10.86 21.43 6.11
CA ALA A 101 -12.10 20.73 6.42
C ALA A 101 -13.35 21.47 5.92
N ARG A 102 -13.40 22.80 6.03
CA ARG A 102 -14.49 23.61 5.45
C ARG A 102 -14.51 23.53 3.92
N ARG A 103 -13.35 23.51 3.26
CA ARG A 103 -13.26 23.31 1.80
C ARG A 103 -13.76 21.93 1.39
N PHE A 104 -13.41 20.88 2.12
CA PHE A 104 -13.94 19.52 1.91
C PHE A 104 -15.47 19.46 2.06
N HIS A 105 -16.00 20.17 3.06
CA HIS A 105 -17.44 20.28 3.25
C HIS A 105 -18.09 21.01 2.07
N GLN A 106 -17.55 22.15 1.65
CA GLN A 106 -18.07 22.94 0.54
C GLN A 106 -18.13 22.14 -0.78
N VAL A 107 -17.08 21.39 -1.13
CA VAL A 107 -17.13 20.54 -2.34
C VAL A 107 -18.08 19.36 -2.19
N THR A 108 -18.27 18.85 -0.97
CA THR A 108 -19.28 17.80 -0.68
C THR A 108 -20.69 18.33 -0.89
N GLU A 109 -20.97 19.57 -0.48
CA GLU A 109 -22.24 20.25 -0.73
C GLU A 109 -22.48 20.49 -2.22
N GLN A 110 -21.46 20.95 -2.95
CA GLN A 110 -21.54 21.16 -4.40
C GLN A 110 -21.89 19.88 -5.16
N ILE A 111 -21.27 18.75 -4.80
CA ILE A 111 -21.59 17.45 -5.41
C ILE A 111 -23.02 17.06 -5.08
N GLU A 112 -23.45 17.18 -3.83
CA GLU A 112 -24.81 16.84 -3.42
C GLU A 112 -25.86 17.68 -4.16
N GLU A 113 -25.63 19.00 -4.28
CA GLU A 113 -26.53 19.90 -4.99
C GLU A 113 -26.60 19.61 -6.49
N SER A 114 -25.47 19.23 -7.10
CA SER A 114 -25.46 18.81 -8.49
C SER A 114 -26.18 17.48 -8.71
N LEU A 115 -25.99 16.50 -7.82
CA LEU A 115 -26.70 15.21 -7.86
C LEU A 115 -28.20 15.36 -7.59
N CYS A 116 -28.62 16.37 -6.83
CA CYS A 116 -30.03 16.67 -6.56
C CYS A 116 -30.76 17.22 -7.80
N GLN A 117 -30.03 17.86 -8.71
CA GLN A 117 -30.59 18.47 -9.92
C GLN A 117 -30.71 17.50 -11.10
N ILE A 118 -30.20 16.27 -10.99
CA ILE A 118 -30.27 15.28 -12.06
C ILE A 118 -31.58 14.47 -11.91
N PRO A 119 -32.51 14.55 -12.89
CA PRO A 119 -33.72 13.72 -12.89
C PRO A 119 -33.36 12.30 -13.34
N TYR A 120 -33.07 11.41 -12.38
CA TYR A 120 -32.62 10.03 -12.67
C TYR A 120 -33.65 9.23 -13.46
N ASP A 121 -34.94 9.50 -13.29
CA ASP A 121 -36.06 8.91 -14.02
C ASP A 121 -36.02 9.14 -15.54
N GLN A 122 -35.28 10.17 -15.98
CA GLN A 122 -35.06 10.50 -17.40
C GLN A 122 -33.77 9.88 -17.97
N LEU A 123 -33.02 9.11 -17.18
CA LEU A 123 -31.80 8.42 -17.62
C LEU A 123 -32.10 6.99 -18.05
N ASP A 124 -31.65 6.62 -19.25
CA ASP A 124 -31.60 5.22 -19.73
C ASP A 124 -30.39 4.49 -19.13
N ILE A 125 -30.49 4.17 -17.84
CA ILE A 125 -29.47 3.44 -17.07
C ILE A 125 -30.09 2.22 -16.40
N SER A 126 -29.26 1.20 -16.14
CA SER A 126 -29.68 -0.03 -15.50
C SER A 126 -30.22 0.21 -14.09
N GLU A 127 -31.14 -0.66 -13.64
CA GLU A 127 -31.70 -0.60 -12.28
C GLU A 127 -30.59 -0.70 -11.21
N GLU A 128 -29.55 -1.52 -11.45
CA GLU A 128 -28.39 -1.64 -10.58
C GLU A 128 -27.58 -0.33 -10.46
N VAL A 129 -27.31 0.35 -11.58
CA VAL A 129 -26.57 1.62 -11.58
C VAL A 129 -27.41 2.76 -11.00
N ARG A 130 -28.72 2.75 -11.20
CA ARG A 130 -29.66 3.68 -10.58
C ARG A 130 -29.65 3.55 -9.05
N GLU A 131 -29.82 2.35 -8.52
CA GLU A 131 -29.78 2.08 -7.08
C GLU A 131 -28.43 2.47 -6.47
N GLN A 132 -27.32 2.15 -7.15
CA GLN A 132 -25.99 2.55 -6.72
C GLN A 132 -25.85 4.08 -6.67
N THR A 133 -26.32 4.79 -7.69
CA THR A 133 -26.24 6.25 -7.77
C THR A 133 -27.06 6.91 -6.68
N GLU A 134 -28.28 6.42 -6.42
CA GLU A 134 -29.12 6.89 -5.31
C GLU A 134 -28.46 6.66 -3.95
N LEU A 135 -27.81 5.51 -3.77
CA LEU A 135 -27.06 5.21 -2.55
C LEU A 135 -25.86 6.15 -2.37
N VAL A 136 -25.14 6.49 -3.45
CA VAL A 136 -24.05 7.46 -3.40
C VAL A 136 -24.56 8.87 -3.09
N HIS A 137 -25.65 9.28 -3.73
CA HIS A 137 -26.32 10.56 -3.43
C HIS A 137 -26.76 10.62 -1.96
N ALA A 138 -27.34 9.55 -1.42
CA ALA A 138 -27.68 9.47 0.01
C ALA A 138 -26.45 9.59 0.93
N GLN A 139 -25.28 9.07 0.52
CA GLN A 139 -24.03 9.26 1.27
C GLN A 139 -23.58 10.73 1.27
N PHE A 140 -23.66 11.41 0.12
CA PHE A 140 -23.36 12.85 0.02
C PHE A 140 -24.32 13.69 0.84
N ARG A 141 -25.62 13.38 0.81
CA ARG A 141 -26.65 14.05 1.63
C ARG A 141 -26.39 13.91 3.12
N ARG A 142 -26.00 12.72 3.59
CA ARG A 142 -25.61 12.50 4.99
C ARG A 142 -24.34 13.27 5.37
N ALA A 143 -23.38 13.37 4.46
CA ALA A 143 -22.13 14.10 4.67
C ALA A 143 -22.32 15.63 4.64
N LYS A 144 -23.27 16.14 3.84
CA LYS A 144 -23.73 17.54 3.90
C LYS A 144 -24.34 17.89 5.25
N GLY A 145 -25.14 17.00 5.84
CA GLY A 145 -25.73 17.23 7.17
C GLY A 145 -24.76 17.05 8.36
N ARG A 146 -23.56 16.51 8.14
CA ARG A 146 -22.57 16.21 9.18
C ARG A 146 -21.19 16.66 8.72
N MET A 147 -20.75 17.83 9.16
CA MET A 147 -19.36 18.24 8.94
C MET A 147 -18.45 17.22 9.63
N ASP A 148 -17.70 16.44 8.84
CA ASP A 148 -16.71 15.50 9.36
C ASP A 148 -15.70 16.32 10.17
N SER A 149 -15.72 16.18 11.51
CA SER A 149 -14.78 16.92 12.36
C SER A 149 -13.37 16.38 12.12
N PRO A 150 -12.37 17.28 11.98
CA PRO A 150 -10.97 16.85 11.97
C PRO A 150 -10.67 16.05 13.24
N ASP A 151 -9.61 15.25 13.20
CA ASP A 151 -9.18 14.47 14.36
C ASP A 151 -8.99 15.40 15.56
N SER A 152 -9.90 15.29 16.52
CA SER A 152 -9.96 16.19 17.66
C SER A 152 -8.71 16.08 18.52
N GLN A 153 -8.08 14.89 18.56
CA GLN A 153 -6.83 14.68 19.27
C GLN A 153 -5.67 15.37 18.56
N LEU A 154 -5.61 15.31 17.23
CA LEU A 154 -4.57 15.98 16.44
C LEU A 154 -4.65 17.51 16.60
N VAL A 155 -5.86 18.08 16.59
CA VAL A 155 -6.09 19.52 16.78
C VAL A 155 -5.65 19.96 18.19
N ILE A 156 -5.99 19.17 19.21
CA ILE A 156 -5.57 19.42 20.59
C ILE A 156 -4.05 19.35 20.71
N ASP A 157 -3.43 18.30 20.19
CA ASP A 157 -1.98 18.09 20.26
C ASP A 157 -1.22 19.21 19.52
N LEU A 158 -1.71 19.67 18.36
CA LEU A 158 -1.14 20.81 17.62
C LEU A 158 -1.23 22.12 18.42
N ALA A 159 -2.38 22.37 19.05
CA ALA A 159 -2.57 23.58 19.85
C ALA A 159 -1.65 23.60 21.09
N ILE A 160 -1.45 22.46 21.74
CA ILE A 160 -0.52 22.31 22.86
C ILE A 160 0.92 22.52 22.39
N ALA A 161 1.32 21.88 21.29
CA ALA A 161 2.67 22.00 20.74
C ALA A 161 3.01 23.43 20.24
N GLN A 162 2.01 24.23 19.84
CA GLN A 162 2.20 25.64 19.48
C GLN A 162 2.40 26.54 20.70
N LYS A 163 1.62 26.34 21.77
CA LYS A 163 1.57 27.26 22.93
C LYS A 163 2.60 26.97 24.00
N GLU A 164 2.87 25.70 24.28
CA GLU A 164 3.76 25.32 25.36
C GLU A 164 5.22 25.42 24.93
N LYS A 165 6.13 25.81 25.84
CA LYS A 165 7.55 25.91 25.52
C LYS A 165 8.18 24.53 25.34
N ASP A 166 7.86 23.61 26.26
CA ASP A 166 8.35 22.22 26.32
C ASP A 166 7.15 21.25 26.45
N PRO A 167 6.46 20.92 25.35
CA PRO A 167 5.32 20.00 25.38
C PRO A 167 5.78 18.57 25.68
N ASP A 168 4.88 17.77 26.28
CA ASP A 168 5.14 16.37 26.61
C ASP A 168 5.59 15.56 25.37
N LEU A 169 6.62 14.72 25.55
CA LEU A 169 7.19 13.85 24.52
C LEU A 169 6.13 12.92 23.89
N ALA A 170 5.15 12.48 24.69
CA ALA A 170 4.04 11.68 24.20
C ALA A 170 3.14 12.44 23.20
N ILE A 171 2.98 13.76 23.36
CA ILE A 171 2.23 14.62 22.44
C ILE A 171 3.01 14.78 21.13
N LEU A 172 4.31 15.06 21.22
CA LEU A 172 5.18 15.19 20.05
C LEU A 172 5.30 13.90 19.24
N LYS A 173 5.33 12.74 19.91
CA LYS A 173 5.32 11.42 19.27
C LYS A 173 4.02 11.18 18.49
N ARG A 174 2.85 11.43 19.10
CA ARG A 174 1.55 11.32 18.42
C ARG A 174 1.45 12.27 17.22
N LEU A 175 1.96 13.49 17.35
CA LEU A 175 2.00 14.45 16.23
C LEU A 175 2.91 13.95 15.10
N SER A 176 4.10 13.45 15.43
CA SER A 176 5.03 12.88 14.48
C SER A 176 4.42 11.68 13.74
N GLU A 177 3.75 10.77 14.43
CA GLU A 177 3.06 9.62 13.83
C GLU A 177 1.88 10.04 12.94
N ASN A 178 1.05 10.97 13.41
CA ASN A 178 -0.12 11.45 12.67
C ASN A 178 0.25 12.22 11.40
N LEU A 179 1.34 12.99 11.46
CA LEU A 179 1.90 13.71 10.32
C LEU A 179 2.84 12.85 9.46
N GLN A 180 3.15 11.62 9.88
CA GLN A 180 4.17 10.76 9.25
C GLN A 180 5.51 11.50 9.08
N LEU A 181 5.99 12.05 10.19
CA LEU A 181 7.28 12.73 10.36
C LEU A 181 8.12 12.00 11.43
N ALA A 182 8.17 10.67 11.32
CA ALA A 182 8.73 9.78 12.35
C ALA A 182 10.24 9.57 12.19
N THR A 183 10.79 9.84 11.01
CA THR A 183 12.21 9.64 10.73
C THR A 183 12.95 10.95 10.49
N VAL A 184 14.28 10.90 10.64
CA VAL A 184 15.15 12.04 10.30
C VAL A 184 15.03 12.42 8.81
N ASP A 185 14.76 11.45 7.92
CA ASP A 185 14.54 11.73 6.50
C ASP A 185 13.22 12.45 6.26
N ASP A 186 12.13 12.03 6.92
CA ASP A 186 10.84 12.72 6.84
C ASP A 186 10.96 14.18 7.29
N LEU A 187 11.69 14.42 8.39
CA LEU A 187 11.94 15.76 8.91
C LEU A 187 12.81 16.61 7.95
N LYS A 188 13.73 15.98 7.21
CA LYS A 188 14.52 16.67 6.16
C LYS A 188 13.64 17.05 4.98
N GLN A 189 12.79 16.14 4.50
CA GLN A 189 11.86 16.43 3.40
C GLN A 189 10.85 17.51 3.79
N GLU A 190 10.35 17.47 5.03
CA GLU A 190 9.47 18.51 5.57
C GLU A 190 10.17 19.87 5.65
N SER A 191 11.44 19.91 6.04
CA SER A 191 12.24 21.14 6.04
C SER A 191 12.43 21.72 4.63
N LEU A 192 12.61 20.86 3.61
CA LEU A 192 12.71 21.29 2.22
C LEU A 192 11.36 21.84 1.71
N ALA A 193 10.25 21.16 2.04
CA ALA A 193 8.92 21.61 1.66
C ALA A 193 8.56 22.98 2.25
N ILE A 194 8.89 23.24 3.53
CA ILE A 194 8.71 24.57 4.14
C ILE A 194 9.59 25.62 3.45
N HIS A 195 10.82 25.26 3.06
CA HIS A 195 11.74 26.16 2.36
C HIS A 195 11.22 26.56 0.98
N ASP A 196 10.75 25.59 0.19
CA ASP A 196 10.17 25.83 -1.15
C ASP A 196 8.92 26.71 -1.08
N MET A 197 8.12 26.58 -0.02
CA MET A 197 6.98 27.46 0.23
C MET A 197 7.39 28.92 0.51
N VAL A 198 8.49 29.15 1.25
CA VAL A 198 9.02 30.50 1.52
C VAL A 198 9.58 31.15 0.24
N ILE A 199 10.18 30.34 -0.64
CA ILE A 199 10.68 30.82 -1.94
C ILE A 199 9.49 31.25 -2.82
N SER A 200 8.43 30.43 -2.85
CA SER A 200 7.23 30.67 -3.66
C SER A 200 6.41 31.88 -3.19
N SER A 201 6.51 32.26 -1.90
CA SER A 201 5.86 33.46 -1.33
C SER A 201 6.67 34.75 -1.49
N GLY A 202 7.78 34.73 -2.24
CA GLY A 202 8.61 35.92 -2.48
C GLY A 202 9.51 36.31 -1.30
N GLY A 203 9.75 35.39 -0.36
CA GLY A 203 10.75 35.57 0.71
C GLY A 203 10.31 36.45 1.89
N ALA A 204 9.01 36.73 2.04
CA ALA A 204 8.46 37.37 3.23
C ALA A 204 7.90 36.30 4.19
N PRO A 205 8.62 35.96 5.28
CA PRO A 205 8.14 34.99 6.25
C PRO A 205 7.01 35.60 7.09
N ASP A 206 5.78 35.21 6.79
CA ASP A 206 4.61 35.36 7.67
C ASP A 206 4.79 34.58 9.00
N ASP A 207 4.00 34.94 10.03
CA ASP A 207 4.02 34.33 11.37
C ASP A 207 3.79 32.81 11.33
N SER A 208 3.09 32.34 10.29
CA SER A 208 2.90 30.92 9.98
C SER A 208 4.22 30.18 9.76
N PHE A 209 5.23 30.77 9.10
CA PHE A 209 6.53 30.10 8.85
C PHE A 209 7.39 29.99 10.10
N ALA A 210 7.35 31.00 10.98
CA ALA A 210 8.00 30.94 12.28
C ALA A 210 7.39 29.81 13.13
N THR A 211 6.06 29.68 13.10
CA THR A 211 5.32 28.64 13.81
C THR A 211 5.64 27.25 13.27
N MET A 212 5.68 27.07 11.95
CA MET A 212 6.06 25.81 11.30
C MET A 212 7.50 25.40 11.62
N SER A 213 8.44 26.35 11.56
CA SER A 213 9.85 26.09 11.87
C SER A 213 10.05 25.72 13.35
N PHE A 214 9.28 26.35 14.24
CA PHE A 214 9.29 26.05 15.67
C PHE A 214 8.73 24.65 15.96
N LEU A 215 7.61 24.27 15.34
CA LEU A 215 7.03 22.93 15.46
C LEU A 215 7.96 21.85 14.89
N LEU A 216 8.57 22.09 13.73
CA LEU A 216 9.54 21.18 13.13
C LEU A 216 10.76 20.97 14.04
N LYS A 217 11.25 22.05 14.66
CA LYS A 217 12.34 21.96 15.64
C LYS A 217 11.96 21.08 16.84
N LYS A 218 10.77 21.26 17.40
CA LYS A 218 10.30 20.44 18.53
C LYS A 218 10.14 18.97 18.18
N LEU A 219 9.54 18.67 17.02
CA LEU A 219 9.39 17.30 16.53
C LEU A 219 10.76 16.66 16.29
N LYS A 220 11.73 17.43 15.79
CA LYS A 220 13.11 17.00 15.65
C LYS A 220 13.76 16.69 17.01
N ASP A 221 13.63 17.59 17.97
CA ASP A 221 14.22 17.42 19.29
C ASP A 221 13.62 16.19 20.02
N SER A 222 12.34 15.87 19.81
CA SER A 222 11.72 14.64 20.36
C SER A 222 12.15 13.34 19.69
N VAL A 223 12.26 13.32 18.35
CA VAL A 223 12.69 12.13 17.59
C VAL A 223 14.15 11.78 17.91
N VAL A 224 14.95 12.78 18.28
CA VAL A 224 16.33 12.63 18.75
C VAL A 224 16.40 12.17 20.22
N LEU A 225 15.46 12.59 21.09
CA LEU A 225 15.46 12.25 22.52
C LEU A 225 14.92 10.83 22.84
N GLU A 226 13.97 10.30 22.05
CA GLU A 226 13.50 8.90 22.17
C GLU A 226 14.53 7.87 21.68
N ASN A 227 15.59 8.33 21.02
CA ASN A 227 16.76 7.52 20.66
C ASN A 227 18.01 7.99 21.43
N PRO A 228 18.10 7.85 22.76
CA PRO A 228 19.36 8.11 23.46
C PRO A 228 20.40 7.02 23.17
N ASP A 229 19.98 5.86 22.67
CA ASP A 229 20.82 4.75 22.23
C ASP A 229 20.57 4.41 20.74
N THR A 230 21.12 5.21 19.85
CA THR A 230 21.62 4.73 18.54
C THR A 230 22.93 5.44 18.21
N ASP A 231 23.86 5.42 19.17
CA ASP A 231 25.27 5.08 18.95
C ASP A 231 26.00 4.99 20.30
N ALA A 232 26.51 3.79 20.62
CA ALA A 232 27.14 3.33 21.89
C ALA A 232 26.14 2.95 23.01
N SER A 233 26.10 1.72 23.53
CA SER A 233 27.22 1.08 24.25
C SER A 233 27.17 -0.47 24.30
N GLU A 234 28.31 -1.08 23.97
CA GLU A 234 29.11 -2.12 24.68
C GLU A 234 28.45 -3.25 25.53
N GLY A 235 28.92 -4.49 25.50
CA GLY A 235 30.08 -5.04 24.80
C GLY A 235 30.34 -6.53 25.08
N ASP A 236 31.25 -7.09 24.28
CA ASP A 236 32.21 -8.06 24.79
C ASP A 236 33.61 -7.46 24.61
N LYS A 237 34.40 -7.53 25.66
CA LYS A 237 35.64 -6.76 25.85
C LYS A 237 36.75 -7.34 24.99
N GLY A 238 37.41 -6.49 24.20
CA GLY A 238 38.59 -6.88 23.45
C GLY A 238 39.40 -5.72 22.86
N LEU A 239 40.10 -4.98 23.74
CA LEU A 239 41.35 -4.22 23.47
C LEU A 239 41.34 -3.07 22.43
N PHE A 240 41.41 -1.85 22.97
CA PHE A 240 41.65 -0.56 22.33
C PHE A 240 42.71 -0.55 21.21
N LYS A 241 42.42 0.19 20.13
CA LYS A 241 43.38 1.06 19.39
C LYS A 241 42.64 2.10 18.53
N HIS A 242 43.02 3.37 18.71
CA HIS A 242 42.51 4.59 18.08
C HIS A 242 42.17 4.48 16.57
N ARG A 243 40.97 4.91 16.18
CA ARG A 243 40.66 5.44 14.84
C ARG A 243 39.97 6.79 14.97
N SER A 244 40.48 7.79 14.26
CA SER A 244 39.92 9.14 14.19
C SER A 244 38.51 9.12 13.57
N PRO A 245 37.60 10.03 13.98
CA PRO A 245 36.21 10.06 13.53
C PRO A 245 36.10 10.37 12.03
N VAL A 246 35.24 9.62 11.33
CA VAL A 246 34.99 9.76 9.90
C VAL A 246 33.97 10.88 9.67
N ILE A 247 34.33 11.92 8.93
CA ILE A 247 33.45 13.06 8.62
C ILE A 247 32.34 12.62 7.64
N PRO A 248 31.04 12.82 7.95
CA PRO A 248 29.93 12.58 7.03
C PRO A 248 30.05 13.38 5.73
N ASP A 249 29.69 12.79 4.60
CA ASP A 249 29.86 13.41 3.27
C ASP A 249 29.03 14.69 3.09
N ASP A 250 27.86 14.78 3.72
CA ASP A 250 27.01 15.98 3.72
C ASP A 250 27.67 17.19 4.40
N PHE A 251 28.67 16.95 5.25
CA PHE A 251 29.42 17.99 5.95
C PHE A 251 30.69 18.40 5.21
N ARG A 252 31.03 17.71 4.11
CA ARG A 252 32.22 17.98 3.31
C ARG A 252 31.92 18.92 2.15
N CYS A 253 32.81 19.87 1.94
CA CYS A 253 32.76 20.74 0.77
C CYS A 253 33.05 19.90 -0.48
N PRO A 254 32.19 19.90 -1.52
CA PRO A 254 32.46 19.12 -2.73
C PRO A 254 33.72 19.54 -3.51
N ILE A 255 34.28 20.72 -3.26
CA ILE A 255 35.52 21.21 -3.90
C ILE A 255 36.77 20.73 -3.12
N SER A 256 36.79 20.92 -1.79
CA SER A 256 37.97 20.57 -0.98
C SER A 256 37.93 19.17 -0.39
N LEU A 257 36.75 18.53 -0.37
CA LEU A 257 36.43 17.27 0.32
C LEU A 257 36.70 17.30 1.85
N GLU A 258 36.91 18.50 2.39
CA GLU A 258 37.11 18.78 3.81
C GLU A 258 35.83 19.29 4.47
N LEU A 259 35.74 19.17 5.80
CA LEU A 259 34.62 19.68 6.59
C LEU A 259 34.38 21.17 6.34
N MET A 260 33.14 21.54 6.02
CA MET A 260 32.75 22.94 5.78
C MET A 260 32.70 23.72 7.10
N LYS A 261 33.43 24.83 7.17
CA LYS A 261 33.46 25.74 8.32
C LYS A 261 32.47 26.89 8.15
N ASP A 262 32.31 27.35 6.92
CA ASP A 262 31.35 28.36 6.53
C ASP A 262 30.58 27.92 5.28
N PRO A 263 29.61 26.99 5.43
CA PRO A 263 28.87 26.46 4.30
C PRO A 263 27.98 27.55 3.67
N VAL A 264 28.04 27.66 2.33
CA VAL A 264 27.25 28.58 1.51
C VAL A 264 26.65 27.85 0.32
N ILE A 265 25.46 28.27 -0.07
CA ILE A 265 24.70 27.71 -1.18
C ILE A 265 24.88 28.59 -2.43
N VAL A 266 25.06 27.95 -3.57
CA VAL A 266 25.01 28.59 -4.90
C VAL A 266 23.63 28.41 -5.54
N SER A 267 23.34 29.13 -6.63
CA SER A 267 22.04 29.12 -7.32
C SER A 267 21.55 27.75 -7.80
N THR A 268 22.41 26.73 -7.89
CA THR A 268 22.02 25.35 -8.21
C THR A 268 21.68 24.51 -6.96
N GLY A 269 21.55 25.12 -5.79
CA GLY A 269 21.20 24.46 -4.52
C GLY A 269 22.33 23.66 -3.86
N GLN A 270 23.52 23.60 -4.46
CA GLN A 270 24.67 22.89 -3.88
C GLN A 270 25.37 23.74 -2.82
N THR A 271 25.79 23.10 -1.73
CA THR A 271 26.49 23.76 -0.63
C THR A 271 27.99 23.52 -0.71
N TYR A 272 28.78 24.57 -0.50
CA TYR A 272 30.23 24.56 -0.52
C TYR A 272 30.79 25.35 0.65
N GLU A 273 32.05 25.13 1.00
CA GLU A 273 32.79 26.06 1.85
C GLU A 273 32.93 27.41 1.13
N ARG A 274 32.56 28.52 1.79
CA ARG A 274 32.56 29.88 1.22
C ARG A 274 33.86 30.21 0.52
N SER A 275 34.98 29.97 1.18
CA SER A 275 36.30 30.30 0.63
C SER A 275 36.67 29.49 -0.62
N CYS A 276 36.13 28.28 -0.77
CA CYS A 276 36.40 27.40 -1.92
C CYS A 276 35.59 27.83 -3.14
N ILE A 277 34.29 28.06 -2.97
CA ILE A 277 33.42 28.46 -4.07
C ILE A 277 33.64 29.91 -4.50
N GLN A 278 34.01 30.80 -3.57
CA GLN A 278 34.36 32.19 -3.93
C GLN A 278 35.59 32.22 -4.84
N LYS A 279 36.65 31.46 -4.54
CA LYS A 279 37.83 31.35 -5.43
C LYS A 279 37.49 30.80 -6.82
N TRP A 280 36.55 29.86 -6.88
CA TRP A 280 36.06 29.30 -8.14
C TRP A 280 35.36 30.38 -8.99
N LEU A 281 34.52 31.21 -8.36
CA LEU A 281 33.85 32.33 -9.03
C LEU A 281 34.81 33.46 -9.42
N ASP A 282 35.76 33.79 -8.54
CA ASP A 282 36.77 34.84 -8.78
C ASP A 282 37.75 34.46 -9.90
N ALA A 283 37.96 33.16 -10.14
CA ALA A 283 38.71 32.64 -11.29
C ALA A 283 37.94 32.76 -12.62
N GLY A 284 36.73 33.32 -12.60
CA GLY A 284 35.91 33.59 -13.79
C GLY A 284 34.96 32.45 -14.19
N HIS A 285 34.89 31.37 -13.40
CA HIS A 285 33.97 30.26 -13.68
C HIS A 285 32.53 30.64 -13.30
N LYS A 286 31.59 30.39 -14.21
CA LYS A 286 30.14 30.64 -14.03
C LYS A 286 29.33 29.36 -13.86
N THR A 287 29.96 28.26 -13.49
CA THR A 287 29.35 26.93 -13.39
C THR A 287 29.48 26.38 -11.98
N CYS A 288 28.54 25.53 -11.58
CA CYS A 288 28.58 24.78 -10.34
C CYS A 288 29.64 23.67 -10.43
N PRO A 289 30.64 23.62 -9.52
CA PRO A 289 31.70 22.62 -9.58
C PRO A 289 31.25 21.16 -9.56
N LYS A 290 30.21 20.83 -8.78
CA LYS A 290 29.71 19.46 -8.61
C LYS A 290 28.77 19.01 -9.73
N THR A 291 27.88 19.90 -10.19
CA THR A 291 26.84 19.55 -11.19
C THR A 291 27.18 20.01 -12.60
N GLN A 292 28.22 20.82 -12.76
CA GLN A 292 28.64 21.46 -14.02
C GLN A 292 27.59 22.38 -14.69
N GLN A 293 26.44 22.59 -14.04
CA GLN A 293 25.39 23.48 -14.52
C GLN A 293 25.80 24.95 -14.40
N THR A 294 25.34 25.80 -15.33
CA THR A 294 25.56 27.26 -15.26
C THR A 294 24.80 27.87 -14.10
N LEU A 295 25.47 28.72 -13.32
CA LEU A 295 24.87 29.43 -12.19
C LEU A 295 23.98 30.58 -12.71
N LEU A 296 22.73 30.64 -12.25
CA LEU A 296 21.79 31.72 -12.60
C LEU A 296 22.27 33.08 -12.07
N HIS A 297 22.93 33.07 -10.91
CA HIS A 297 23.62 34.21 -10.32
C HIS A 297 24.80 33.74 -9.46
N THR A 298 25.76 34.64 -9.23
CA THR A 298 26.99 34.40 -8.44
C THR A 298 26.86 34.75 -6.96
N ALA A 299 25.69 35.23 -6.51
CA ALA A 299 25.44 35.50 -5.09
C ALA A 299 25.53 34.20 -4.25
N LEU A 300 26.22 34.29 -3.11
CA LEU A 300 26.43 33.17 -2.18
C LEU A 300 25.60 33.35 -0.91
N THR A 301 24.68 32.42 -0.67
CA THR A 301 23.78 32.47 0.49
C THR A 301 24.35 31.62 1.64
N PRO A 302 24.52 32.14 2.87
CA PRO A 302 24.98 31.34 3.99
C PRO A 302 24.01 30.20 4.36
N ASN A 303 24.52 28.98 4.56
CA ASN A 303 23.74 27.82 5.01
C ASN A 303 23.91 27.64 6.53
N TYR A 304 23.17 28.43 7.31
CA TYR A 304 23.24 28.42 8.77
C TYR A 304 22.82 27.08 9.38
N VAL A 305 21.94 26.32 8.72
CA VAL A 305 21.47 25.02 9.18
C VAL A 305 22.60 24.00 9.13
N LEU A 306 23.27 23.88 7.98
CA LEU A 306 24.39 22.96 7.83
C LEU A 306 25.57 23.37 8.73
N LYS A 307 25.77 24.67 8.92
CA LYS A 307 26.79 25.19 9.85
C LYS A 307 26.55 24.74 11.29
N SER A 308 25.30 24.76 11.75
CA SER A 308 24.94 24.30 13.10
C SER A 308 25.01 22.77 13.24
N LEU A 309 24.63 22.01 12.20
CA LEU A 309 24.78 20.54 12.18
C LEU A 309 26.25 20.11 12.23
N ILE A 310 27.11 20.80 11.49
CA ILE A 310 28.55 20.58 11.51
C ILE A 310 29.13 20.93 12.89
N ALA A 311 28.67 22.01 13.51
CA ALA A 311 29.11 22.40 14.86
C ALA A 311 28.76 21.34 15.91
N LEU A 312 27.51 20.84 15.90
CA LEU A 312 27.05 19.75 16.78
C LEU A 312 27.85 18.46 16.55
N TRP A 313 28.07 18.08 15.28
CA TRP A 313 28.86 16.89 14.96
C TRP A 313 30.32 17.03 15.42
N CYS A 314 30.91 18.22 15.32
CA CYS A 314 32.26 18.49 15.84
C CYS A 314 32.32 18.34 17.36
N GLU A 315 31.32 18.87 18.08
CA GLU A 315 31.22 18.79 19.54
C GLU A 315 31.06 17.34 20.01
N SER A 316 30.18 16.56 19.38
CA SER A 316 29.98 15.14 19.70
C SER A 316 31.18 14.23 19.39
N ASN A 317 32.08 14.64 18.48
CA ASN A 317 33.25 13.86 18.07
C ASN A 317 34.57 14.39 18.66
N GLY A 318 34.51 15.34 19.60
CA GLY A 318 35.70 15.92 20.24
C GLY A 318 36.61 16.72 19.30
N ILE A 319 36.07 17.20 18.17
CA ILE A 319 36.78 18.02 17.19
C ILE A 319 36.58 19.49 17.58
N ALA A 320 37.64 20.17 18.03
CA ALA A 320 37.57 21.57 18.38
C ALA A 320 37.27 22.44 17.14
N LEU A 321 36.15 23.18 17.17
CA LEU A 321 35.83 24.20 16.17
C LEU A 321 36.92 25.29 16.22
N PRO A 322 37.60 25.61 15.10
CA PRO A 322 38.58 26.69 15.11
C PRO A 322 37.85 28.02 15.34
N GLN A 323 38.06 28.62 16.50
CA GLN A 323 37.68 30.02 16.72
C GLN A 323 38.48 30.91 15.78
N LYS A 324 37.84 31.99 15.30
CA LYS A 324 38.42 33.00 14.42
C LYS A 324 39.80 33.45 14.91
N GLN A 325 40.86 33.13 14.17
CA GLN A 325 41.94 34.03 13.71
C GLN A 325 43.20 33.27 13.25
N GLY A 326 43.81 33.73 12.15
CA GLY A 326 45.27 33.77 11.97
C GLY A 326 46.01 32.50 11.49
N ASN A 327 46.47 32.56 10.24
CA ASN A 327 47.73 31.99 9.69
C ASN A 327 48.23 30.56 10.06
N CYS A 328 48.58 29.85 8.96
CA CYS A 328 49.73 28.95 8.74
C CYS A 328 49.65 27.42 8.99
N ARG A 329 49.79 26.71 7.85
CA ARG A 329 50.72 25.59 7.51
C ARG A 329 50.35 24.12 7.80
N ASN A 330 50.20 23.39 6.68
CA ASN A 330 50.58 22.01 6.33
C ASN A 330 50.63 20.91 7.42
N LYS A 331 49.84 19.83 7.23
CA LYS A 331 50.32 18.44 7.11
C LYS A 331 49.22 17.46 6.64
N LYS A 332 49.65 16.45 5.88
CA LYS A 332 48.90 15.43 5.11
C LYS A 332 48.36 14.25 5.94
N SER A 333 47.45 13.48 5.31
CA SER A 333 47.07 12.04 5.52
C SER A 333 45.89 11.79 6.47
N GLY A 334 44.89 10.91 6.23
CA GLY A 334 44.68 9.86 5.22
C GLY A 334 43.24 9.27 5.25
N THR A 335 43.03 8.17 4.53
CA THR A 335 41.82 7.53 3.94
C THR A 335 40.99 6.53 4.79
N GLY A 336 39.68 6.33 4.45
CA GLY A 336 38.80 5.11 4.65
C GLY A 336 37.54 5.27 5.56
N GLY A 337 36.30 4.74 5.34
CA GLY A 337 35.62 3.90 4.32
C GLY A 337 34.13 3.55 4.73
N SER A 338 33.32 2.89 3.86
CA SER A 338 32.04 2.16 4.17
C SER A 338 31.62 1.19 3.01
N ASP A 339 32.16 -0.03 3.03
CA ASP A 339 32.02 -1.09 1.99
C ASP A 339 31.46 -2.43 2.57
N CYS A 340 31.07 -2.51 3.85
CA CYS A 340 31.05 -3.80 4.56
C CYS A 340 29.82 -4.72 4.33
N ASP A 341 28.60 -4.21 4.17
CA ASP A 341 27.41 -5.07 4.02
C ASP A 341 27.23 -5.62 2.60
N ARG A 342 27.60 -4.84 1.58
CA ARG A 342 27.60 -5.30 0.19
C ARG A 342 28.69 -6.34 -0.04
N ALA A 343 29.85 -6.18 0.59
CA ALA A 343 30.92 -7.17 0.54
C ALA A 343 30.50 -8.51 1.18
N ALA A 344 29.78 -8.48 2.30
CA ALA A 344 29.26 -9.69 2.95
C ALA A 344 28.23 -10.42 2.08
N ILE A 345 27.26 -9.70 1.52
CA ILE A 345 26.28 -10.29 0.59
C ILE A 345 26.99 -10.86 -0.64
N ASN A 346 27.91 -10.12 -1.26
CA ASN A 346 28.68 -10.59 -2.42
C ASN A 346 29.49 -11.86 -2.10
N ALA A 347 30.05 -11.98 -0.90
CA ALA A 347 30.75 -13.19 -0.47
C ALA A 347 29.78 -14.39 -0.36
N LEU A 348 28.55 -14.18 0.11
CA LEU A 348 27.52 -15.22 0.11
C LEU A 348 27.10 -15.60 -1.32
N LEU A 349 26.97 -14.63 -2.22
CA LEU A 349 26.65 -14.91 -3.63
C LEU A 349 27.75 -15.71 -4.33
N HIS A 350 29.01 -15.40 -4.03
CA HIS A 350 30.14 -16.18 -4.53
C HIS A 350 30.08 -17.64 -4.04
N LYS A 351 29.70 -17.86 -2.78
CA LYS A 351 29.48 -19.22 -2.24
C LYS A 351 28.28 -19.92 -2.84
N LEU A 352 27.20 -19.21 -3.14
CA LEU A 352 26.06 -19.77 -3.87
C LEU A 352 26.46 -20.23 -5.28
N ALA A 353 27.22 -19.41 -6.01
CA ALA A 353 27.57 -19.68 -7.40
C ALA A 353 28.68 -20.73 -7.54
N ASN A 354 29.70 -20.69 -6.68
CA ASN A 354 30.95 -21.46 -6.85
C ASN A 354 31.25 -22.41 -5.70
N GLY A 355 30.46 -22.40 -4.63
CA GLY A 355 30.69 -23.24 -3.46
C GLY A 355 30.27 -24.68 -3.67
N ASN A 356 30.78 -25.57 -2.82
CA ASN A 356 30.28 -26.94 -2.74
C ASN A 356 28.86 -26.98 -2.14
N SER A 357 28.19 -28.13 -2.14
CA SER A 357 26.81 -28.27 -1.67
C SER A 357 26.60 -27.79 -0.21
N GLU A 358 27.60 -27.94 0.65
CA GLU A 358 27.53 -27.45 2.03
C GLU A 358 27.67 -25.92 2.11
N GLU A 359 28.57 -25.34 1.32
CA GLU A 359 28.74 -23.89 1.25
C GLU A 359 27.53 -23.20 0.63
N GLN A 360 26.94 -23.78 -0.42
CA GLN A 360 25.70 -23.31 -1.04
C GLN A 360 24.54 -23.36 -0.03
N ARG A 361 24.37 -24.49 0.67
CA ARG A 361 23.37 -24.65 1.73
C ARG A 361 23.53 -23.59 2.81
N ALA A 362 24.75 -23.41 3.33
CA ALA A 362 25.03 -22.42 4.36
C ALA A 362 24.75 -21.00 3.87
N ALA A 363 25.19 -20.65 2.65
CA ALA A 363 24.96 -19.33 2.07
C ALA A 363 23.47 -19.04 1.85
N ALA A 364 22.70 -20.01 1.34
CA ALA A 364 21.24 -19.89 1.21
C ALA A 364 20.56 -19.71 2.58
N GLY A 365 21.02 -20.45 3.60
CA GLY A 365 20.56 -20.31 4.98
C GLY A 365 20.81 -18.93 5.58
N GLU A 366 22.00 -18.35 5.35
CA GLU A 366 22.34 -17.00 5.79
C GLU A 366 21.53 -15.93 5.05
N LEU A 367 21.38 -16.04 3.74
CA LEU A 367 20.54 -15.11 2.95
C LEU A 367 19.08 -15.17 3.40
N ARG A 368 18.55 -16.36 3.71
CA ARG A 368 17.22 -16.53 4.30
C ARG A 368 17.10 -15.75 5.61
N LEU A 369 18.08 -15.86 6.50
CA LEU A 369 18.08 -15.16 7.80
C LEU A 369 18.20 -13.64 7.63
N LEU A 370 19.09 -13.17 6.76
CA LEU A 370 19.26 -11.75 6.45
C LEU A 370 17.98 -11.16 5.87
N ALA A 371 17.36 -11.84 4.91
CA ALA A 371 16.10 -11.41 4.31
C ALA A 371 14.95 -11.37 5.33
N LYS A 372 14.96 -12.23 6.36
CA LYS A 372 13.93 -12.23 7.42
C LYS A 372 14.00 -10.97 8.30
N ARG A 373 15.19 -10.41 8.54
CA ARG A 373 15.43 -9.38 9.56
C ARG A 373 14.72 -8.06 9.31
N ASN A 374 14.80 -7.50 8.10
CA ASN A 374 14.22 -6.19 7.77
C ASN A 374 13.94 -6.05 6.26
N ALA A 375 13.35 -4.93 5.84
CA ALA A 375 13.02 -4.67 4.45
C ALA A 375 14.24 -4.29 3.60
N ASP A 376 15.19 -3.51 4.15
CA ASP A 376 16.38 -3.03 3.43
C ASP A 376 17.29 -4.18 2.99
N ASN A 377 17.45 -5.21 3.82
CA ASN A 377 18.17 -6.41 3.47
C ASN A 377 17.53 -7.12 2.27
N ARG A 378 16.20 -7.16 2.19
CA ARG A 378 15.50 -7.79 1.06
C ARG A 378 15.80 -7.04 -0.24
N VAL A 379 15.85 -5.70 -0.18
CA VAL A 379 16.22 -4.85 -1.32
C VAL A 379 17.69 -5.04 -1.69
N CYS A 380 18.60 -5.03 -0.71
CA CYS A 380 20.04 -5.20 -0.94
C CYS A 380 20.39 -6.59 -1.51
N ILE A 381 19.79 -7.65 -0.97
CA ILE A 381 19.98 -9.03 -1.44
C ILE A 381 19.48 -9.18 -2.88
N ALA A 382 18.28 -8.66 -3.17
CA ALA A 382 17.74 -8.68 -4.53
C ALA A 382 18.61 -7.86 -5.50
N GLY A 383 18.99 -6.63 -5.12
CA GLY A 383 19.83 -5.73 -5.92
C GLY A 383 21.27 -6.21 -6.10
N ALA A 384 21.77 -7.09 -5.21
CA ALA A 384 23.06 -7.76 -5.37
C ALA A 384 23.00 -8.93 -6.37
N GLY A 385 21.81 -9.34 -6.82
CA GLY A 385 21.65 -10.43 -7.78
C GLY A 385 21.49 -11.82 -7.15
N ALA A 386 21.01 -11.91 -5.91
CA ALA A 386 20.81 -13.19 -5.24
C ALA A 386 19.68 -14.05 -5.85
N ILE A 387 18.65 -13.40 -6.42
CA ILE A 387 17.42 -14.07 -6.82
C ILE A 387 17.66 -15.19 -7.85
N PRO A 388 18.37 -14.97 -8.98
CA PRO A 388 18.63 -16.04 -9.94
C PRO A 388 19.38 -17.24 -9.35
N LEU A 389 20.35 -16.99 -8.45
CA LEU A 389 21.10 -18.05 -7.78
C LEU A 389 20.23 -18.85 -6.81
N LEU A 390 19.31 -18.18 -6.10
CA LEU A 390 18.34 -18.86 -5.23
C LEU A 390 17.33 -19.67 -6.03
N VAL A 391 16.93 -19.20 -7.22
CA VAL A 391 16.05 -19.94 -8.13
C VAL A 391 16.72 -21.22 -8.61
N GLU A 392 17.99 -21.17 -9.02
CA GLU A 392 18.76 -22.35 -9.42
C GLU A 392 18.79 -23.42 -8.30
N LEU A 393 18.95 -23.00 -7.05
CA LEU A 393 18.97 -23.90 -5.90
C LEU A 393 17.62 -24.57 -5.57
N LEU A 394 16.50 -24.13 -6.14
CA LEU A 394 15.21 -24.81 -5.99
C LEU A 394 15.23 -26.21 -6.61
N SER A 395 16.08 -26.44 -7.61
CA SER A 395 16.28 -27.74 -8.26
C SER A 395 17.34 -28.61 -7.55
N SER A 396 17.86 -28.18 -6.39
CA SER A 396 18.88 -28.94 -5.66
C SER A 396 18.33 -30.28 -5.16
N PRO A 397 19.10 -31.39 -5.30
CA PRO A 397 18.71 -32.68 -4.73
C PRO A 397 18.81 -32.71 -3.19
N ASP A 398 19.50 -31.74 -2.58
CA ASP A 398 19.55 -31.60 -1.14
C ASP A 398 18.30 -30.85 -0.62
N SER A 399 17.43 -31.58 0.07
CA SER A 399 16.18 -31.05 0.61
C SER A 399 16.38 -29.83 1.51
N ARG A 400 17.48 -29.74 2.27
CA ARG A 400 17.76 -28.59 3.15
C ARG A 400 18.13 -27.35 2.35
N THR A 401 18.92 -27.51 1.29
CA THR A 401 19.26 -26.43 0.35
C THR A 401 18.00 -25.91 -0.35
N GLN A 402 17.17 -26.81 -0.88
CA GLN A 402 15.90 -26.46 -1.52
C GLN A 402 14.97 -25.70 -0.54
N GLU A 403 14.88 -26.15 0.71
CA GLU A 403 14.10 -25.48 1.75
C GLU A 403 14.64 -24.07 2.04
N HIS A 404 15.96 -23.92 2.24
CA HIS A 404 16.55 -22.60 2.44
C HIS A 404 16.32 -21.66 1.25
N ALA A 405 16.43 -22.17 0.03
CA ALA A 405 16.21 -21.39 -1.19
C ALA A 405 14.77 -20.88 -1.28
N VAL A 406 13.77 -21.76 -1.12
CA VAL A 406 12.36 -21.35 -1.20
C VAL A 406 11.97 -20.43 -0.05
N THR A 407 12.46 -20.64 1.18
CA THR A 407 12.18 -19.73 2.30
C THR A 407 12.89 -18.38 2.12
N ALA A 408 14.08 -18.34 1.50
CA ALA A 408 14.74 -17.08 1.16
C ALA A 408 13.89 -16.30 0.14
N LEU A 409 13.39 -16.96 -0.91
CA LEU A 409 12.49 -16.35 -1.90
C LEU A 409 11.18 -15.87 -1.27
N LEU A 410 10.58 -16.64 -0.36
CA LEU A 410 9.43 -16.20 0.45
C LEU A 410 9.73 -14.90 1.20
N ASN A 411 10.86 -14.84 1.89
CA ASN A 411 11.24 -13.64 2.61
C ASN A 411 11.47 -12.47 1.64
N LEU A 412 12.12 -12.70 0.51
CA LEU A 412 12.33 -11.65 -0.49
C LEU A 412 11.01 -11.16 -1.11
N SER A 413 10.03 -12.03 -1.33
CA SER A 413 8.75 -11.70 -1.96
C SER A 413 7.84 -10.84 -1.09
N ILE A 414 8.07 -10.78 0.23
CA ILE A 414 7.34 -9.87 1.13
C ILE A 414 7.52 -8.40 0.70
N ASN A 415 8.66 -8.04 0.10
CA ASN A 415 8.85 -6.72 -0.49
C ASN A 415 8.19 -6.64 -1.88
N GLU A 416 7.30 -5.65 -2.10
CA GLU A 416 6.61 -5.46 -3.39
C GLU A 416 7.56 -5.31 -4.58
N GLY A 417 8.64 -4.52 -4.44
CA GLY A 417 9.61 -4.29 -5.51
C GLY A 417 10.37 -5.54 -5.95
N ASN A 418 10.45 -6.56 -5.10
CA ASN A 418 11.14 -7.81 -5.41
C ASN A 418 10.27 -8.82 -6.16
N LYS A 419 8.93 -8.72 -6.08
CA LYS A 419 8.02 -9.71 -6.69
C LYS A 419 8.23 -9.83 -8.19
N GLY A 420 8.31 -8.69 -8.88
CA GLY A 420 8.61 -8.64 -10.31
C GLY A 420 9.96 -9.27 -10.65
N THR A 421 11.00 -9.00 -9.87
CA THR A 421 12.34 -9.59 -10.06
C THR A 421 12.34 -11.10 -9.88
N ILE A 422 11.61 -11.63 -8.88
CA ILE A 422 11.48 -13.07 -8.65
C ILE A 422 10.79 -13.76 -9.83
N VAL A 423 9.69 -13.19 -10.32
CA VAL A 423 8.95 -13.74 -11.47
C VAL A 423 9.76 -13.65 -12.76
N ASN A 424 10.42 -12.51 -13.01
CA ASN A 424 11.27 -12.31 -14.18
C ASN A 424 12.51 -13.21 -14.19
N ALA A 425 12.97 -13.67 -13.01
CA ALA A 425 14.02 -14.66 -12.88
C ALA A 425 13.57 -16.10 -13.22
N GLY A 426 12.30 -16.31 -13.59
CA GLY A 426 11.77 -17.62 -13.96
C GLY A 426 11.45 -18.51 -12.76
N ALA A 427 11.24 -17.96 -11.57
CA ALA A 427 11.07 -18.76 -10.34
C ALA A 427 9.78 -19.58 -10.28
N ILE A 428 8.72 -19.22 -11.01
CA ILE A 428 7.38 -19.81 -10.82
C ILE A 428 7.36 -21.33 -11.07
N PRO A 429 7.85 -21.88 -12.20
CA PRO A 429 7.86 -23.33 -12.42
C PRO A 429 8.63 -24.09 -11.34
N ASP A 430 9.80 -23.59 -10.95
CA ASP A 430 10.65 -24.24 -9.95
C ASP A 430 10.00 -24.23 -8.56
N ILE A 431 9.37 -23.12 -8.15
CA ILE A 431 8.60 -23.05 -6.90
C ILE A 431 7.43 -24.05 -6.93
N VAL A 432 6.78 -24.20 -8.09
CA VAL A 432 5.70 -25.19 -8.26
C VAL A 432 6.22 -26.63 -8.16
N ASP A 433 7.44 -26.91 -8.63
CA ASP A 433 8.03 -28.24 -8.49
C ASP A 433 8.47 -28.54 -7.05
N VAL A 434 8.95 -27.54 -6.31
CA VAL A 434 9.14 -27.64 -4.84
C VAL A 434 7.81 -27.93 -4.15
N LEU A 435 6.72 -27.26 -4.54
CA LEU A 435 5.39 -27.50 -3.97
C LEU A 435 4.89 -28.94 -4.20
N LYS A 436 5.22 -29.55 -5.34
CA LYS A 436 4.83 -30.93 -5.68
C LYS A 436 5.64 -31.98 -4.92
N SER A 437 6.95 -31.77 -4.77
CA SER A 437 7.89 -32.86 -4.44
C SER A 437 8.82 -32.59 -3.25
N GLY A 438 8.86 -31.36 -2.73
CA GLY A 438 9.74 -30.97 -1.63
C GLY A 438 9.35 -31.57 -0.27
N SER A 439 10.19 -31.30 0.74
CA SER A 439 9.84 -31.59 2.14
C SER A 439 8.55 -30.87 2.54
N MET A 440 7.88 -31.33 3.59
CA MET A 440 6.64 -30.69 4.03
C MET A 440 6.82 -29.19 4.32
N GLU A 441 7.92 -28.81 4.98
CA GLU A 441 8.27 -27.41 5.23
C GLU A 441 8.57 -26.64 3.94
N ALA A 442 9.27 -27.25 2.97
CA ALA A 442 9.53 -26.62 1.67
C ALA A 442 8.23 -26.40 0.88
N ARG A 443 7.30 -27.37 0.90
CA ARG A 443 5.98 -27.27 0.25
C ARG A 443 5.13 -26.17 0.87
N GLU A 444 5.11 -26.06 2.19
CA GLU A 444 4.44 -24.98 2.93
C GLU A 444 5.01 -23.61 2.53
N ASN A 445 6.33 -23.46 2.55
CA ASN A 445 6.99 -22.21 2.16
C ASN A 445 6.78 -21.90 0.67
N ALA A 446 6.73 -22.90 -0.20
CA ALA A 446 6.39 -22.73 -1.62
C ALA A 446 4.96 -22.20 -1.79
N ALA A 447 3.97 -22.77 -1.09
CA ALA A 447 2.60 -22.29 -1.11
C ALA A 447 2.48 -20.83 -0.64
N ALA A 448 3.15 -20.48 0.47
CA ALA A 448 3.21 -19.11 0.97
C ALA A 448 3.90 -18.16 -0.01
N THR A 449 4.94 -18.61 -0.72
CA THR A 449 5.64 -17.81 -1.74
C THR A 449 4.73 -17.53 -2.91
N LEU A 450 4.02 -18.54 -3.41
CA LEU A 450 3.05 -18.38 -4.51
C LEU A 450 1.90 -17.45 -4.12
N PHE A 451 1.40 -17.54 -2.89
CA PHE A 451 0.41 -16.59 -2.37
C PHE A 451 0.94 -15.15 -2.36
N SER A 452 2.17 -14.95 -1.87
CA SER A 452 2.81 -13.64 -1.83
C SER A 452 2.98 -13.04 -3.24
N LEU A 453 3.43 -13.85 -4.20
CA LEU A 453 3.59 -13.42 -5.59
C LEU A 453 2.25 -13.17 -6.29
N SER A 454 1.20 -13.91 -5.92
CA SER A 454 -0.12 -13.79 -6.53
C SER A 454 -0.92 -12.57 -6.08
N VAL A 455 -0.40 -11.74 -5.16
CA VAL A 455 -0.99 -10.43 -4.83
C VAL A 455 -1.03 -9.53 -6.06
N VAL A 456 -0.02 -9.63 -6.93
CA VAL A 456 0.00 -9.00 -8.25
C VAL A 456 -0.89 -9.77 -9.22
N ASP A 457 -1.83 -9.10 -9.89
CA ASP A 457 -2.86 -9.74 -10.72
C ASP A 457 -2.27 -10.49 -11.92
N GLU A 458 -1.26 -9.94 -12.58
CA GLU A 458 -0.59 -10.54 -13.73
C GLU A 458 0.05 -11.89 -13.38
N ASN A 459 0.57 -12.01 -12.15
CA ASN A 459 1.23 -13.24 -11.68
C ASN A 459 0.22 -14.39 -11.49
N LYS A 460 -1.06 -14.09 -11.18
CA LYS A 460 -2.08 -15.14 -10.96
C LYS A 460 -2.23 -16.04 -12.18
N VAL A 461 -2.16 -15.46 -13.38
CA VAL A 461 -2.29 -16.19 -14.65
C VAL A 461 -1.12 -17.14 -14.85
N ALA A 462 0.11 -16.64 -14.67
CA ALA A 462 1.35 -17.39 -14.83
C ALA A 462 1.47 -18.54 -13.81
N ILE A 463 1.18 -18.27 -12.54
CA ILE A 463 1.20 -19.28 -11.47
C ILE A 463 0.20 -20.40 -11.76
N GLY A 464 -1.03 -20.05 -12.17
CA GLY A 464 -2.02 -21.05 -12.54
C GLY A 464 -1.63 -21.87 -13.77
N ALA A 465 -0.99 -21.23 -14.77
CA ALA A 465 -0.54 -21.89 -16.00
C ALA A 465 0.62 -22.86 -15.75
N ALA A 466 1.48 -22.57 -14.77
CA ALA A 466 2.58 -23.44 -14.34
C ALA A 466 2.12 -24.70 -13.59
N GLY A 467 0.81 -24.87 -13.34
CA GLY A 467 0.28 -26.06 -12.68
C GLY A 467 0.35 -26.02 -11.15
N ALA A 468 0.37 -24.82 -10.55
CA ALA A 468 0.36 -24.66 -9.10
C ALA A 468 -0.92 -25.23 -8.44
N ILE A 469 -2.07 -25.07 -9.09
CA ILE A 469 -3.38 -25.35 -8.48
C ILE A 469 -3.54 -26.82 -8.06
N PRO A 470 -3.28 -27.84 -8.90
CA PRO A 470 -3.32 -29.23 -8.47
C PRO A 470 -2.40 -29.54 -7.28
N ALA A 471 -1.20 -28.96 -7.27
CA ALA A 471 -0.22 -29.18 -6.20
C ALA A 471 -0.65 -28.52 -4.87
N LEU A 472 -1.30 -27.35 -4.94
CA LEU A 472 -1.91 -26.72 -3.78
C LEU A 472 -3.10 -27.54 -3.25
N ILE A 473 -3.91 -28.14 -4.12
CA ILE A 473 -5.01 -29.02 -3.71
C ILE A 473 -4.48 -30.28 -3.00
N ASP A 474 -3.38 -30.84 -3.48
CA ASP A 474 -2.73 -31.96 -2.78
C ASP A 474 -2.23 -31.54 -1.38
N LEU A 475 -1.59 -30.37 -1.27
CA LEU A 475 -1.16 -29.83 0.03
C LEU A 475 -2.36 -29.51 0.95
N LEU A 476 -3.49 -29.07 0.41
CA LEU A 476 -4.73 -28.87 1.17
C LEU A 476 -5.27 -30.19 1.75
N CYS A 477 -5.09 -31.31 1.04
CA CYS A 477 -5.53 -32.62 1.49
C CYS A 477 -4.58 -33.25 2.50
N GLN A 478 -3.28 -33.22 2.21
CA GLN A 478 -2.25 -34.01 2.90
C GLN A 478 -1.33 -33.21 3.81
N GLY A 479 -1.37 -31.88 3.75
CA GLY A 479 -0.46 -31.00 4.49
C GLY A 479 -0.70 -30.98 5.99
N THR A 480 0.25 -30.39 6.72
CA THR A 480 0.08 -30.05 8.13
C THR A 480 -1.03 -29.00 8.29
N PRO A 481 -1.51 -28.70 9.52
CA PRO A 481 -2.45 -27.61 9.73
C PRO A 481 -1.97 -26.27 9.14
N ARG A 482 -0.66 -26.00 9.15
CA ARG A 482 -0.06 -24.82 8.51
C ARG A 482 -0.15 -24.94 6.99
N GLY A 483 0.30 -26.06 6.42
CA GLY A 483 0.27 -26.28 4.97
C GLY A 483 -1.12 -26.25 4.36
N LYS A 484 -2.13 -26.75 5.07
CA LYS A 484 -3.52 -26.64 4.64
C LYS A 484 -4.00 -25.19 4.57
N LYS A 485 -3.66 -24.37 5.57
CA LYS A 485 -3.97 -22.93 5.57
C LYS A 485 -3.24 -22.18 4.47
N ASP A 486 -1.92 -22.37 4.35
CA ASP A 486 -1.11 -21.75 3.32
C ASP A 486 -1.62 -22.11 1.92
N ALA A 487 -1.96 -23.39 1.68
CA ALA A 487 -2.56 -23.85 0.44
C ALA A 487 -3.93 -23.21 0.18
N ALA A 488 -4.81 -23.17 1.17
CA ALA A 488 -6.14 -22.61 1.01
C ALA A 488 -6.09 -21.10 0.71
N THR A 489 -5.23 -20.35 1.40
CA THR A 489 -5.04 -18.92 1.16
C THR A 489 -4.47 -18.65 -0.24
N ALA A 490 -3.49 -19.46 -0.69
CA ALA A 490 -2.96 -19.37 -2.04
C ALA A 490 -4.03 -19.67 -3.11
N ILE A 491 -4.79 -20.76 -2.95
CA ILE A 491 -5.88 -21.13 -3.86
C ILE A 491 -6.93 -20.04 -3.94
N PHE A 492 -7.37 -19.50 -2.80
CA PHE A 492 -8.37 -18.44 -2.75
C PHE A 492 -7.91 -17.22 -3.55
N ASN A 493 -6.69 -16.74 -3.30
CA ASN A 493 -6.16 -15.54 -3.97
C ASN A 493 -5.94 -15.78 -5.47
N LEU A 494 -5.44 -16.95 -5.86
CA LEU A 494 -5.28 -17.34 -7.27
C LEU A 494 -6.62 -17.43 -7.99
N SER A 495 -7.67 -17.88 -7.31
CA SER A 495 -9.02 -18.08 -7.85
C SER A 495 -9.83 -16.78 -7.97
N ILE A 496 -9.29 -15.64 -7.55
CA ILE A 496 -9.86 -14.33 -7.90
C ILE A 496 -9.85 -14.16 -9.43
N TYR A 497 -8.80 -14.65 -10.09
CA TYR A 497 -8.75 -14.74 -11.55
C TYR A 497 -9.66 -15.87 -12.07
N GLN A 498 -10.57 -15.52 -12.99
CA GLN A 498 -11.61 -16.44 -13.50
C GLN A 498 -11.03 -17.74 -14.09
N GLY A 499 -9.94 -17.65 -14.86
CA GLY A 499 -9.32 -18.83 -15.47
C GLY A 499 -8.75 -19.82 -14.44
N ASN A 500 -8.40 -19.35 -13.25
CA ASN A 500 -7.94 -20.22 -12.17
C ASN A 500 -9.09 -20.91 -11.42
N LYS A 501 -10.29 -20.33 -11.38
CA LYS A 501 -11.49 -21.01 -10.87
C LYS A 501 -11.76 -22.30 -11.66
N VAL A 502 -11.74 -22.17 -12.98
CA VAL A 502 -11.89 -23.28 -13.93
C VAL A 502 -10.83 -24.36 -13.69
N ARG A 503 -9.56 -23.96 -13.58
CA ARG A 503 -8.45 -24.87 -13.29
C ARG A 503 -8.64 -25.60 -11.96
N ALA A 504 -9.08 -24.91 -10.91
CA ALA A 504 -9.32 -25.51 -9.58
C ALA A 504 -10.47 -26.52 -9.61
N VAL A 505 -11.57 -26.20 -10.29
CA VAL A 505 -12.71 -27.11 -10.47
C VAL A 505 -12.29 -28.36 -11.23
N ARG A 506 -11.60 -28.21 -12.37
CA ARG A 506 -11.11 -29.33 -13.19
C ARG A 506 -10.07 -30.19 -12.47
N ALA A 507 -9.31 -29.59 -11.55
CA ALA A 507 -8.38 -30.30 -10.68
C ALA A 507 -9.06 -31.03 -9.50
N GLY A 508 -10.40 -30.97 -9.38
CA GLY A 508 -11.14 -31.74 -8.39
C GLY A 508 -11.12 -31.15 -6.98
N ILE A 509 -11.12 -29.82 -6.85
CA ILE A 509 -11.07 -29.16 -5.54
C ILE A 509 -12.34 -29.32 -4.68
N VAL A 510 -13.51 -29.51 -5.30
CA VAL A 510 -14.81 -29.47 -4.59
C VAL A 510 -14.94 -30.58 -3.54
N PRO A 511 -14.66 -31.88 -3.82
CA PRO A 511 -14.81 -32.92 -2.80
C PRO A 511 -13.91 -32.72 -1.55
N PRO A 512 -12.63 -32.32 -1.67
CA PRO A 512 -11.83 -31.91 -0.52
C PRO A 512 -12.46 -30.79 0.31
N LEU A 513 -12.97 -29.72 -0.32
CA LEU A 513 -13.61 -28.61 0.39
C LEU A 513 -14.87 -29.08 1.13
N MET A 514 -15.71 -29.89 0.50
CA MET A 514 -16.91 -30.45 1.14
C MET A 514 -16.57 -31.35 2.32
N ARG A 515 -15.46 -32.08 2.28
CA ARG A 515 -14.96 -32.86 3.43
C ARG A 515 -14.53 -31.96 4.58
N LEU A 516 -13.82 -30.86 4.29
CA LEU A 516 -13.38 -29.89 5.30
C LEU A 516 -14.57 -29.19 5.98
N LEU A 517 -15.67 -28.95 5.25
CA LEU A 517 -16.89 -28.41 5.85
C LEU A 517 -17.56 -29.36 6.85
N LYS A 518 -17.50 -30.67 6.59
CA LYS A 518 -18.08 -31.70 7.45
C LYS A 518 -17.22 -31.96 8.71
N ASP A 519 -15.96 -31.54 8.70
CA ASP A 519 -15.03 -31.67 9.83
C ASP A 519 -14.91 -30.35 10.60
N ALA A 520 -15.95 -30.03 11.40
CA ALA A 520 -15.99 -28.80 12.19
C ALA A 520 -14.84 -28.68 13.21
N GLY A 521 -14.24 -29.80 13.64
CA GLY A 521 -13.09 -29.82 14.54
C GLY A 521 -11.74 -29.52 13.86
N GLY A 522 -11.69 -29.57 12.52
CA GLY A 522 -10.46 -29.45 11.73
C GLY A 522 -9.94 -28.02 11.53
N GLY A 523 -10.69 -26.99 11.94
CA GLY A 523 -10.24 -25.59 11.90
C GLY A 523 -10.02 -25.01 10.49
N MET A 524 -10.67 -25.59 9.47
CA MET A 524 -10.54 -25.23 8.05
C MET A 524 -11.87 -24.83 7.39
N VAL A 525 -12.95 -24.71 8.17
CA VAL A 525 -14.31 -24.43 7.67
C VAL A 525 -14.37 -23.04 7.04
N ASP A 526 -13.70 -22.04 7.64
CA ASP A 526 -13.64 -20.67 7.13
C ASP A 526 -12.99 -20.62 5.74
N GLU A 527 -11.82 -21.23 5.61
CA GLU A 527 -11.06 -21.27 4.37
C GLU A 527 -11.79 -22.07 3.29
N ALA A 528 -12.37 -23.23 3.65
CA ALA A 528 -13.10 -24.06 2.70
C ALA A 528 -14.34 -23.35 2.15
N LEU A 529 -15.12 -22.68 3.01
CA LEU A 529 -16.27 -21.89 2.59
C LEU A 529 -15.89 -20.70 1.71
N ALA A 530 -14.80 -20.00 2.03
CA ALA A 530 -14.35 -18.87 1.23
C ALA A 530 -13.98 -19.31 -0.20
N ILE A 531 -13.32 -20.46 -0.35
CA ILE A 531 -13.00 -21.04 -1.66
C ILE A 531 -14.29 -21.51 -2.37
N LEU A 532 -15.23 -22.17 -1.68
CA LEU A 532 -16.49 -22.56 -2.30
C LEU A 532 -17.29 -21.33 -2.80
N ALA A 533 -17.33 -20.25 -2.02
CA ALA A 533 -17.99 -19.01 -2.42
C ALA A 533 -17.36 -18.38 -3.66
N ILE A 534 -16.03 -18.36 -3.78
CA ILE A 534 -15.37 -17.81 -4.97
C ILE A 534 -15.59 -18.70 -6.20
N LEU A 535 -15.62 -20.02 -6.04
CA LEU A 535 -15.88 -20.96 -7.14
C LEU A 535 -17.35 -20.93 -7.59
N ALA A 536 -18.29 -20.79 -6.65
CA ALA A 536 -19.73 -20.71 -6.94
C ALA A 536 -20.11 -19.47 -7.77
N SER A 537 -19.26 -18.43 -7.78
CA SER A 537 -19.43 -17.27 -8.66
C SER A 537 -19.18 -17.54 -10.15
N HIS A 538 -18.69 -18.73 -10.50
CA HIS A 538 -18.43 -19.14 -11.88
C HIS A 538 -19.28 -20.37 -12.24
N GLN A 539 -19.80 -20.45 -13.46
CA GLN A 539 -20.79 -21.46 -13.85
C GLN A 539 -20.29 -22.91 -13.70
N GLU A 540 -19.05 -23.19 -14.12
CA GLU A 540 -18.45 -24.52 -13.92
C GLU A 540 -18.27 -24.88 -12.44
N GLY A 541 -17.94 -23.90 -11.60
CA GLY A 541 -17.78 -24.11 -10.16
C GLY A 541 -19.12 -24.34 -9.49
N LYS A 542 -20.14 -23.53 -9.82
CA LYS A 542 -21.52 -23.73 -9.41
C LYS A 542 -22.01 -25.15 -9.74
N PHE A 543 -21.81 -25.59 -10.98
CA PHE A 543 -22.18 -26.94 -11.41
C PHE A 543 -21.45 -28.03 -10.62
N ALA A 544 -20.13 -27.93 -10.45
CA ALA A 544 -19.38 -28.92 -9.69
C ALA A 544 -19.79 -28.98 -8.21
N ILE A 545 -20.12 -27.83 -7.61
CA ILE A 545 -20.59 -27.74 -6.23
C ILE A 545 -21.98 -28.36 -6.09
N SER A 546 -22.93 -28.12 -7.01
CA SER A 546 -24.28 -28.69 -6.94
C SER A 546 -24.29 -30.22 -6.99
N GLN A 547 -23.33 -30.83 -7.72
CA GLN A 547 -23.17 -32.29 -7.78
C GLN A 547 -22.61 -32.92 -6.49
N SER A 548 -22.22 -32.12 -5.50
CA SER A 548 -21.60 -32.61 -4.25
C SER A 548 -22.56 -32.59 -3.04
N GLU A 549 -23.87 -32.55 -3.29
CA GLU A 549 -24.93 -32.46 -2.27
C GLU A 549 -24.67 -31.38 -1.21
N PRO A 550 -24.47 -30.11 -1.61
CA PRO A 550 -23.97 -29.08 -0.72
C PRO A 550 -25.03 -28.54 0.24
N ILE A 551 -26.32 -28.62 -0.11
CA ILE A 551 -27.41 -27.92 0.58
C ILE A 551 -27.54 -28.31 2.07
N PRO A 552 -27.56 -29.60 2.46
CA PRO A 552 -27.65 -29.98 3.88
C PRO A 552 -26.47 -29.44 4.71
N VAL A 553 -25.25 -29.50 4.15
CA VAL A 553 -24.04 -29.04 4.81
C VAL A 553 -24.08 -27.51 4.98
N LEU A 554 -24.47 -26.79 3.93
CA LEU A 554 -24.53 -25.33 3.96
C LEU A 554 -25.61 -24.83 4.93
N ILE A 555 -26.78 -25.46 4.97
CA ILE A 555 -27.85 -25.12 5.93
C ILE A 555 -27.37 -25.31 7.36
N GLU A 556 -26.68 -26.43 7.64
CA GLU A 556 -26.11 -26.67 8.96
C GLU A 556 -25.08 -25.60 9.34
N VAL A 557 -24.22 -25.20 8.41
CA VAL A 557 -23.23 -24.14 8.66
C VAL A 557 -23.88 -22.77 8.85
N VAL A 558 -24.99 -22.47 8.16
CA VAL A 558 -25.77 -21.23 8.42
C VAL A 558 -26.40 -21.26 9.81
N ARG A 559 -26.77 -22.45 10.33
CA ARG A 559 -27.37 -22.61 11.66
C ARG A 559 -26.35 -22.48 12.80
N THR A 560 -25.19 -23.13 12.67
CA THR A 560 -24.24 -23.29 13.80
C THR A 560 -22.90 -22.57 13.63
N GLY A 561 -22.62 -22.03 12.45
CA GLY A 561 -21.33 -21.42 12.12
C GLY A 561 -21.08 -20.05 12.74
N SER A 562 -19.82 -19.60 12.68
CA SER A 562 -19.45 -18.21 13.02
C SER A 562 -20.12 -17.20 12.08
N PRO A 563 -20.19 -15.89 12.43
CA PRO A 563 -20.75 -14.88 11.53
C PRO A 563 -20.17 -14.91 10.11
N ARG A 564 -18.86 -15.17 9.99
CA ARG A 564 -18.17 -15.31 8.70
C ARG A 564 -18.57 -16.59 7.97
N ASN A 565 -18.74 -17.71 8.68
CA ASN A 565 -19.21 -18.95 8.07
C ASN A 565 -20.65 -18.82 7.56
N ARG A 566 -21.54 -18.24 8.38
CA ARG A 566 -22.95 -18.02 8.02
C ARG A 566 -23.05 -17.14 6.78
N GLU A 567 -22.26 -16.06 6.71
CA GLU A 567 -22.19 -15.18 5.54
C GLU A 567 -21.75 -15.92 4.26
N ASN A 568 -20.62 -16.64 4.32
CA ASN A 568 -20.11 -17.34 3.15
C ASN A 568 -21.01 -18.51 2.73
N ALA A 569 -21.59 -19.24 3.68
CA ALA A 569 -22.54 -20.32 3.40
C ALA A 569 -23.82 -19.79 2.73
N ALA A 570 -24.37 -18.66 3.21
CA ALA A 570 -25.50 -17.99 2.57
C ALA A 570 -25.15 -17.51 1.15
N ALA A 571 -23.93 -17.03 0.91
CA ALA A 571 -23.48 -16.64 -0.42
C ALA A 571 -23.38 -17.83 -1.40
N VAL A 572 -22.91 -19.00 -0.93
CA VAL A 572 -22.88 -20.23 -1.73
C VAL A 572 -24.31 -20.72 -2.00
N LEU A 573 -25.18 -20.76 -0.97
CA LEU A 573 -26.59 -21.14 -1.11
C LEU A 573 -27.32 -20.27 -2.14
N TRP A 574 -27.17 -18.94 -2.05
CA TRP A 574 -27.69 -18.01 -3.04
C TRP A 574 -27.22 -18.35 -4.45
N SER A 575 -25.91 -18.55 -4.63
CA SER A 575 -25.33 -18.81 -5.95
C SER A 575 -25.86 -20.12 -6.55
N LEU A 576 -26.09 -21.14 -5.71
CA LEU A 576 -26.66 -22.43 -6.14
C LEU A 576 -28.14 -22.29 -6.50
N CYS A 577 -28.95 -21.74 -5.60
CA CYS A 577 -30.40 -21.61 -5.77
C CYS A 577 -30.82 -20.63 -6.88
N ALA A 578 -30.02 -19.60 -7.16
CA ALA A 578 -30.32 -18.62 -8.20
C ALA A 578 -30.35 -19.31 -9.58
N GLY A 579 -31.54 -19.60 -10.11
CA GLY A 579 -31.73 -20.28 -11.39
C GLY A 579 -31.66 -21.82 -11.33
N ASP A 580 -31.72 -22.43 -10.13
CA ASP A 580 -31.86 -23.88 -9.96
C ASP A 580 -32.99 -24.20 -8.96
N GLY A 581 -34.16 -24.54 -9.51
CA GLY A 581 -35.36 -24.86 -8.71
C GLY A 581 -35.22 -26.12 -7.86
N GLN A 582 -34.35 -27.06 -8.24
CA GLN A 582 -34.17 -28.30 -7.48
C GLN A 582 -33.36 -28.04 -6.20
N CYS A 583 -32.27 -27.27 -6.29
CA CYS A 583 -31.53 -26.82 -5.10
C CYS A 583 -32.42 -26.03 -4.14
N LEU A 584 -33.31 -25.20 -4.68
CA LEU A 584 -34.24 -24.38 -3.91
C LEU A 584 -35.32 -25.24 -3.19
N SER A 585 -35.87 -26.25 -3.86
CA SER A 585 -36.80 -27.22 -3.23
C SER A 585 -36.14 -27.98 -2.08
N ILE A 586 -34.93 -28.50 -2.29
CA ILE A 586 -34.17 -29.21 -1.26
C ILE A 586 -33.89 -28.27 -0.07
N ALA A 587 -33.54 -27.01 -0.34
CA ALA A 587 -33.30 -26.05 0.73
C ALA A 587 -34.56 -25.80 1.57
N ARG A 588 -35.73 -25.70 0.93
CA ARG A 588 -37.02 -25.57 1.63
C ARG A 588 -37.33 -26.79 2.48
N GLU A 589 -37.23 -27.99 1.93
CA GLU A 589 -37.49 -29.26 2.65
C GLU A 589 -36.64 -29.41 3.91
N LEU A 590 -35.45 -28.81 3.93
CA LEU A 590 -34.52 -28.80 5.05
C LEU A 590 -34.73 -27.63 6.03
N GLY A 591 -35.81 -26.86 5.87
CA GLY A 591 -36.18 -25.77 6.76
C GLY A 591 -35.30 -24.52 6.62
N ALA A 592 -34.77 -24.23 5.43
CA ALA A 592 -33.92 -23.06 5.21
C ALA A 592 -34.63 -21.72 5.53
N GLU A 593 -35.96 -21.65 5.38
CA GLU A 593 -36.74 -20.41 5.57
C GLU A 593 -36.58 -19.80 6.96
N GLU A 594 -36.78 -20.58 8.04
CA GLU A 594 -36.66 -20.05 9.40
C GLU A 594 -35.22 -19.59 9.70
N ILE A 595 -34.24 -20.36 9.25
CA ILE A 595 -32.81 -20.12 9.50
C ILE A 595 -32.32 -18.88 8.75
N LEU A 596 -32.73 -18.74 7.49
CA LEU A 596 -32.40 -17.58 6.66
C LEU A 596 -33.13 -16.33 7.16
N LYS A 597 -34.35 -16.45 7.69
CA LYS A 597 -35.06 -15.34 8.31
C LYS A 597 -34.30 -14.83 9.54
N GLU A 598 -33.90 -15.72 10.44
CA GLU A 598 -33.05 -15.36 11.58
C GLU A 598 -31.74 -14.68 11.12
N LEU A 599 -31.09 -15.22 10.09
CA LEU A 599 -29.87 -14.63 9.53
C LEU A 599 -30.12 -13.25 8.90
N SER A 600 -31.28 -13.02 8.28
CA SER A 600 -31.66 -11.74 7.68
C SER A 600 -31.88 -10.64 8.72
N GLU A 601 -32.26 -11.01 9.94
CA GLU A 601 -32.50 -10.09 11.05
C GLU A 601 -31.21 -9.82 11.85
N ASN A 602 -30.41 -10.88 12.09
CA ASN A 602 -29.30 -10.87 13.06
C ASN A 602 -27.89 -11.02 12.44
N GLY A 603 -27.78 -11.22 11.12
CA GLY A 603 -26.50 -11.42 10.44
C GLY A 603 -25.66 -10.15 10.20
N THR A 604 -24.48 -10.32 9.59
CA THR A 604 -23.70 -9.20 9.01
C THR A 604 -24.46 -8.57 7.84
N ASP A 605 -24.18 -7.32 7.46
CA ASP A 605 -24.88 -6.66 6.33
C ASP A 605 -24.84 -7.49 5.04
N ARG A 606 -23.73 -8.20 4.79
CA ARG A 606 -23.62 -9.09 3.64
C ARG A 606 -24.42 -10.38 3.82
N ALA A 607 -24.41 -10.99 5.01
CA ALA A 607 -25.23 -12.15 5.31
C ALA A 607 -26.73 -11.83 5.20
N LYS A 608 -27.16 -10.66 5.70
CA LYS A 608 -28.54 -10.18 5.64
C LYS A 608 -29.03 -10.07 4.21
N ARG A 609 -28.26 -9.40 3.34
CA ARG A 609 -28.59 -9.28 1.92
C ARG A 609 -28.70 -10.64 1.23
N LYS A 610 -27.72 -11.53 1.43
CA LYS A 610 -27.74 -12.86 0.80
C LYS A 610 -28.86 -13.75 1.31
N ALA A 611 -29.14 -13.73 2.62
CA ALA A 611 -30.26 -14.44 3.19
C ALA A 611 -31.60 -13.91 2.65
N GLY A 612 -31.77 -12.59 2.58
CA GLY A 612 -32.93 -11.94 1.98
C GLY A 612 -33.18 -12.36 0.53
N SER A 613 -32.13 -12.37 -0.30
CA SER A 613 -32.27 -12.80 -1.71
C SER A 613 -32.70 -14.28 -1.83
N VAL A 614 -32.18 -15.19 -0.99
CA VAL A 614 -32.61 -16.59 -1.00
C VAL A 614 -34.06 -16.74 -0.53
N LEU A 615 -34.47 -15.99 0.50
CA LEU A 615 -35.86 -15.97 0.98
C LEU A 615 -36.83 -15.48 -0.10
N GLU A 616 -36.45 -14.45 -0.86
CA GLU A 616 -37.25 -13.96 -1.97
C GLU A 616 -37.44 -15.02 -3.06
N LEU A 617 -36.38 -15.78 -3.39
CA LEU A 617 -36.50 -16.92 -4.31
C LEU A 617 -37.43 -18.00 -3.76
N LEU A 618 -37.35 -18.32 -2.47
CA LEU A 618 -38.24 -19.29 -1.82
C LEU A 618 -39.70 -18.84 -1.92
N GLN A 619 -40.00 -17.57 -1.68
CA GLN A 619 -41.37 -17.03 -1.80
C GLN A 619 -41.91 -17.08 -3.24
N ARG A 620 -41.06 -16.80 -4.24
CA ARG A 620 -41.47 -16.83 -5.65
C ARG A 620 -41.91 -18.22 -6.12
N ILE A 621 -41.37 -19.30 -5.55
CA ILE A 621 -41.82 -20.66 -5.86
C ILE A 621 -43.18 -20.96 -5.24
N GLU A 622 -43.50 -20.46 -4.04
CA GLU A 622 -44.82 -20.66 -3.41
C GLU A 622 -45.94 -20.15 -4.32
N ALA A 623 -45.76 -18.95 -4.90
CA ALA A 623 -46.71 -18.36 -5.83
C ALA A 623 -46.93 -19.16 -7.13
N VAL A 624 -46.02 -20.08 -7.48
CA VAL A 624 -46.11 -20.92 -8.70
C VAL A 624 -46.69 -22.31 -8.40
N VAL A 625 -46.61 -22.79 -7.14
CA VAL A 625 -47.17 -24.09 -6.72
C VAL A 625 -48.63 -23.95 -6.25
N ASP A 626 -49.03 -22.76 -5.81
CA ASP A 626 -50.42 -22.43 -5.44
C ASP A 626 -51.32 -21.99 -6.63
N LEU A 627 -50.80 -22.07 -7.87
CA LEU A 627 -51.52 -21.89 -9.14
C LEU A 627 -51.60 -23.23 -9.89
#